data_AF-A0A258Q0K7-F1
#
_entry.id   AF-A0A258Q0K7-F1
#
_cell.length_a   1.000
_cell.length_b   1.000
_cell.length_c   1.000
_cell.angle_alpha   90.00
_cell.angle_beta   90.00
_cell.angle_gamma   90.00
#
_symmetry.space_group_name_H-M   'P 1'
#
loop_
_entity.id
_entity.type
_entity.pdbx_description
1 polymer ?
#
loop_
_entity_poly.entity_id
_entity_poly.type
_entity_poly.pdbx_seq_one_letter_code
_entity_poly.pdbx_strand_id
1 'polypeptide(L)'
;VKIEADMSGYRGPLLLDAAPQQLRLKVLLTILVVSLLGLLYMLGKHAWLPRMGGPFAQAFKTIRKAPNTNEGVQSAVTSIHQALNSSAGYTLFSNNLETLFFKKPAFKRIESELIQFFELSRHVFFESNTANRNNKEQLAWLGVFCKQCRDCERGLIPDSVATRKGA
;
A
#
# COMPACT_ATOMS: atom_id res chain seq x y z
N VAL A 1 -51.67 -47.72 52.13
CA VAL A 1 -50.46 -47.91 51.28
C VAL A 1 -49.26 -47.73 52.18
N LYS A 2 -48.51 -48.81 52.45
CA LYS A 2 -47.33 -48.79 53.35
C LYS A 2 -46.26 -47.87 52.77
N ILE A 3 -45.89 -46.85 53.53
CA ILE A 3 -44.89 -45.84 53.13
C ILE A 3 -43.47 -46.40 53.27
N GLU A 4 -43.31 -47.55 53.95
CA GLU A 4 -42.01 -48.22 54.15
C GLU A 4 -41.37 -48.78 52.86
N ALA A 5 -42.11 -48.86 51.75
CA ALA A 5 -41.63 -49.45 50.49
C ALA A 5 -41.00 -48.43 49.51
N ASP A 6 -41.06 -47.12 49.79
CA ASP A 6 -40.43 -46.10 48.95
C ASP A 6 -39.12 -45.61 49.57
N MET A 7 -38.23 -46.56 49.84
CA MET A 7 -36.79 -46.27 50.02
C MET A 7 -36.12 -46.28 48.64
N SER A 8 -36.64 -45.50 47.69
CA SER A 8 -35.94 -45.27 46.43
C SER A 8 -34.62 -44.58 46.76
N GLY A 9 -33.53 -45.33 46.59
CA GLY A 9 -32.18 -44.89 46.93
C GLY A 9 -31.87 -43.53 46.32
N TYR A 10 -31.09 -42.74 47.06
CA TYR A 10 -30.61 -41.40 46.74
C TYR A 10 -30.42 -41.23 45.22
N ARG A 11 -31.41 -40.63 44.54
CA ARG A 11 -31.27 -40.26 43.12
C ARG A 11 -30.21 -39.16 43.09
N GLY A 12 -29.03 -39.48 42.53
CA GLY A 12 -27.93 -38.53 42.39
C GLY A 12 -28.39 -37.23 41.70
N PRO A 13 -27.64 -36.13 41.86
CA PRO A 13 -28.05 -34.83 41.33
C PRO A 13 -28.31 -34.92 39.84
N LEU A 14 -29.41 -34.32 39.38
CA LEU A 14 -29.76 -34.22 37.96
C LEU A 14 -28.57 -33.63 37.21
N LEU A 15 -27.85 -34.47 36.45
CA LEU A 15 -26.79 -34.01 35.56
C LEU A 15 -27.46 -33.23 34.45
N LEU A 16 -27.33 -31.89 34.47
CA LEU A 16 -27.79 -31.06 33.36
C LEU A 16 -27.02 -31.49 32.10
N ASP A 17 -27.77 -31.91 31.09
CA ASP A 17 -27.18 -32.26 29.79
C ASP A 17 -26.53 -31.00 29.20
N ALA A 18 -25.20 -31.04 29.09
CA ALA A 18 -24.38 -29.96 28.56
C ALA A 18 -24.18 -30.07 27.04
N ALA A 19 -24.70 -31.13 26.40
CA ALA A 19 -24.59 -31.35 24.97
C ALA A 19 -25.12 -30.16 24.13
N PRO A 20 -26.29 -29.54 24.42
CA PRO A 20 -26.77 -28.41 23.63
C PRO A 20 -25.92 -27.14 23.82
N GLN A 21 -25.35 -26.93 25.00
CA GLN A 21 -24.46 -25.81 25.30
C GLN A 21 -23.11 -25.97 24.59
N GLN A 22 -22.56 -27.20 24.55
CA GLN A 22 -21.33 -27.48 23.82
C GLN A 22 -21.49 -27.29 22.31
N LEU A 23 -22.64 -27.68 21.75
CA LEU A 23 -22.94 -27.46 20.34
C LEU A 23 -23.02 -25.96 20.02
N ARG A 24 -23.74 -25.18 20.83
CA ARG A 24 -23.83 -23.72 20.66
C ARG A 24 -22.47 -23.05 20.76
N LEU A 25 -21.63 -23.47 21.71
CA LEU A 25 -20.28 -22.95 21.87
C LEU A 25 -19.41 -23.23 20.63
N LYS A 26 -19.48 -24.46 20.09
CA LYS A 26 -18.76 -24.82 18.85
C LYS A 26 -19.22 -23.96 17.67
N VAL A 27 -20.53 -23.74 17.51
CA VAL A 27 -21.07 -22.90 16.42
C VAL A 27 -20.64 -21.44 16.59
N LEU A 28 -20.68 -20.88 17.80
CA LEU A 28 -20.20 -19.53 18.06
C LEU A 28 -18.70 -19.40 17.77
N LEU A 29 -17.91 -20.41 18.13
CA LEU A 29 -16.48 -20.44 17.88
C LEU A 29 -16.18 -20.52 16.37
N THR A 30 -16.90 -21.35 15.61
CA THR A 30 -16.72 -21.41 14.16
C THR A 30 -17.10 -20.09 13.48
N ILE A 31 -18.21 -19.46 13.89
CA ILE A 31 -18.60 -18.14 13.39
C ILE A 31 -17.53 -17.09 13.71
N LEU A 32 -16.98 -17.10 14.93
CA LEU A 32 -15.91 -16.18 15.34
C LEU A 32 -14.66 -16.37 14.48
N VAL A 33 -14.24 -17.62 14.26
CA VAL A 33 -13.07 -17.94 13.42
C VAL A 33 -13.29 -17.50 11.97
N VAL A 34 -14.47 -17.78 11.39
CA VAL A 34 -14.80 -17.36 10.03
C VAL A 34 -14.85 -15.84 9.91
N SER A 35 -15.43 -15.15 10.90
CA SER A 35 -15.47 -13.69 10.96
C SER A 35 -14.05 -13.11 11.06
N LEU A 36 -13.19 -13.67 11.91
CA LEU A 36 -11.80 -13.26 12.06
C LEU A 36 -11.00 -13.47 10.76
N LEU A 37 -11.19 -14.61 10.10
CA LEU A 37 -10.59 -14.89 8.80
C LEU A 37 -11.08 -13.93 7.72
N GLY A 38 -12.38 -13.59 7.71
CA GLY A 38 -12.96 -12.59 6.82
C GLY A 38 -12.38 -11.20 7.06
N LEU A 39 -12.23 -10.80 8.33
CA LEU A 39 -11.60 -9.54 8.70
C LEU A 39 -10.13 -9.51 8.28
N LEU A 40 -9.39 -10.59 8.55
CA LEU A 40 -7.99 -10.74 8.13
C LEU A 40 -7.85 -10.72 6.60
N TYR A 41 -8.81 -11.28 5.86
CA TYR A 41 -8.81 -11.24 4.40
C TYR A 41 -9.07 -9.82 3.87
N MET A 42 -10.11 -9.15 4.38
CA MET A 42 -10.46 -7.79 3.97
C MET A 42 -9.36 -6.79 4.36
N LEU A 43 -8.84 -6.90 5.58
CA LEU A 43 -7.72 -6.08 6.05
C LEU A 43 -6.43 -6.48 5.35
N GLY A 44 -6.19 -7.76 5.07
CA GLY A 44 -5.02 -8.27 4.35
C GLY A 44 -4.91 -7.73 2.93
N LYS A 45 -6.02 -7.64 2.19
CA LYS A 45 -6.11 -6.93 0.90
C LYS A 45 -5.58 -5.49 0.98
N HIS A 46 -5.75 -4.83 2.12
CA HIS A 46 -5.40 -3.42 2.31
C HIS A 46 -4.11 -3.19 3.11
N ALA A 47 -3.66 -4.14 3.93
CA ALA A 47 -2.71 -3.91 5.02
C ALA A 47 -1.61 -4.97 5.18
N TRP A 48 -1.52 -6.00 4.32
CA TRP A 48 -0.64 -7.15 4.60
C TRP A 48 0.87 -6.82 4.71
N LEU A 49 1.36 -5.67 4.24
CA LEU A 49 2.64 -5.14 4.71
C LEU A 49 2.63 -3.60 4.67
N PRO A 50 2.90 -2.89 5.80
CA PRO A 50 3.29 -1.49 5.72
C PRO A 50 4.54 -1.49 4.82
N ARG A 51 4.45 -0.85 3.64
CA ARG A 51 5.49 -0.73 2.59
C ARG A 51 5.41 -1.69 1.38
N MET A 52 4.43 -2.59 1.23
CA MET A 52 4.29 -3.45 0.01
C MET A 52 3.10 -3.15 -0.90
N GLY A 53 2.44 -2.01 -0.70
CA GLY A 53 1.39 -1.51 -1.62
C GLY A 53 1.33 0.01 -1.69
N GLY A 54 2.41 0.68 -1.26
CA GLY A 54 2.46 2.14 -1.14
C GLY A 54 2.17 2.87 -2.44
N PRO A 55 1.86 4.17 -2.36
CA PRO A 55 1.53 5.00 -3.53
C PRO A 55 2.49 4.81 -4.71
N PHE A 56 3.80 4.70 -4.45
CA PHE A 56 4.82 4.48 -5.48
C PHE A 56 4.79 3.08 -6.10
N ALA A 57 4.35 2.04 -5.38
CA ALA A 57 4.20 0.70 -5.95
C ALA A 57 3.05 0.65 -6.97
N GLN A 58 1.98 1.42 -6.73
CA GLN A 58 0.88 1.56 -7.69
C GLN A 58 1.34 2.37 -8.91
N ALA A 59 2.02 3.49 -8.70
CA ALA A 59 2.60 4.28 -9.79
C ALA A 59 3.54 3.46 -10.67
N PHE A 60 4.42 2.64 -10.09
CA PHE A 60 5.32 1.77 -10.84
C PHE A 60 4.58 0.74 -11.72
N LYS A 61 3.46 0.18 -11.24
CA LYS A 61 2.62 -0.72 -12.04
C LYS A 61 1.99 0.01 -13.22
N THR A 62 1.55 1.25 -13.04
CA THR A 62 0.99 2.07 -14.12
C THR A 62 2.06 2.38 -15.17
N ILE A 63 3.27 2.79 -14.76
CA ILE A 63 4.40 3.07 -15.67
C ILE A 63 4.75 1.81 -16.48
N ARG A 64 4.80 0.63 -15.86
CA ARG A 64 5.15 -0.62 -16.55
C ARG A 64 4.10 -1.08 -17.58
N LYS A 65 2.85 -0.67 -17.39
CA LYS A 65 1.73 -0.99 -18.29
C LYS A 65 1.47 0.11 -19.31
N ALA A 66 2.11 1.27 -19.16
CA ALA A 66 1.89 2.41 -20.03
C ALA A 66 2.40 2.11 -21.44
N PRO A 67 1.61 2.41 -22.49
CA PRO A 67 2.10 2.36 -23.86
C PRO A 67 3.20 3.41 -24.06
N ASN A 68 4.09 3.20 -25.03
CA ASN A 68 5.14 4.18 -25.40
C ASN A 68 4.56 5.39 -26.18
N THR A 69 3.33 5.81 -25.87
CA THR A 69 2.65 6.97 -26.45
C THR A 69 2.77 8.16 -25.50
N ASN A 70 2.48 9.35 -26.02
CA ASN A 70 2.45 10.58 -25.22
C ASN A 70 1.44 10.46 -24.05
N GLU A 71 0.31 9.77 -24.26
CA GLU A 71 -0.69 9.53 -23.21
C GLU A 71 -0.14 8.59 -22.13
N GLY A 72 0.68 7.61 -22.50
CA GLY A 72 1.35 6.71 -21.56
C GLY A 72 2.33 7.45 -20.66
N VAL A 73 3.12 8.37 -21.21
CA VAL A 73 4.01 9.26 -20.45
C VAL A 73 3.19 10.17 -19.52
N GLN A 74 2.11 10.76 -20.02
CA GLN A 74 1.24 11.63 -19.21
C GLN A 74 0.59 10.87 -18.04
N SER A 75 0.12 9.64 -18.28
CA SER A 75 -0.44 8.76 -17.24
C SER A 75 0.61 8.36 -16.19
N ALA A 76 1.82 8.05 -16.63
CA ALA A 76 2.96 7.77 -15.75
C ALA A 76 3.30 8.96 -14.83
N VAL A 77 3.40 10.16 -15.40
CA VAL A 77 3.68 11.40 -14.66
C VAL A 77 2.56 11.71 -13.66
N THR A 78 1.30 11.58 -14.07
CA THR A 78 0.13 11.77 -13.19
C THR A 78 0.17 10.83 -11.99
N SER A 79 0.48 9.55 -12.24
CA SER A 79 0.57 8.53 -11.18
C SER A 79 1.68 8.84 -10.18
N ILE A 80 2.83 9.35 -10.64
CA ILE A 80 3.93 9.75 -9.76
C ILE A 80 3.55 10.98 -8.93
N HIS A 81 2.88 11.98 -9.51
CA HIS A 81 2.37 13.14 -8.74
C HIS A 81 1.40 12.70 -7.64
N GLN A 82 0.44 11.83 -7.95
CA GLN A 82 -0.47 11.27 -6.95
C GLN A 82 0.28 10.54 -5.84
N ALA A 83 1.34 9.81 -6.21
CA ALA A 83 2.14 9.07 -5.26
C ALA A 83 2.95 10.00 -4.33
N LEU A 84 3.55 11.05 -4.88
CA LEU A 84 4.25 12.09 -4.12
C LEU A 84 3.30 12.80 -3.15
N ASN A 85 2.12 13.20 -3.63
CA ASN A 85 1.11 13.87 -2.81
C ASN A 85 0.64 12.97 -1.65
N SER A 86 0.35 11.69 -1.95
CA SER A 86 -0.02 10.70 -0.94
C SER A 86 1.08 10.46 0.08
N SER A 87 2.35 10.43 -0.36
CA SER A 87 3.48 10.22 0.56
C SER A 87 3.75 11.46 1.42
N ALA A 88 3.60 12.67 0.88
CA ALA A 88 3.79 13.92 1.60
C ALA A 88 2.63 14.27 2.54
N GLY A 89 1.41 13.80 2.21
CA GLY A 89 0.17 14.16 2.91
C GLY A 89 -0.41 15.52 2.49
N TYR A 90 0.16 16.14 1.45
CA TYR A 90 -0.27 17.42 0.87
C TYR A 90 0.16 17.48 -0.60
N THR A 91 -0.35 18.46 -1.35
CA THR A 91 0.01 18.62 -2.77
C THR A 91 1.44 19.14 -2.92
N LEU A 92 2.30 18.33 -3.54
CA LEU A 92 3.71 18.66 -3.76
C LEU A 92 3.91 19.42 -5.07
N PHE A 93 4.66 20.50 -5.01
CA PHE A 93 5.04 21.35 -6.12
C PHE A 93 6.53 21.69 -6.04
N SER A 94 7.12 22.16 -7.14
CA SER A 94 8.52 22.62 -7.17
C SER A 94 8.86 23.64 -6.06
N ASN A 95 7.88 24.43 -5.63
CA ASN A 95 8.10 25.52 -4.67
C ASN A 95 8.01 25.08 -3.20
N ASN A 96 7.55 23.85 -2.90
CA ASN A 96 7.35 23.37 -1.52
C ASN A 96 8.21 22.14 -1.17
N LEU A 97 9.29 21.93 -1.94
CA LEU A 97 10.23 20.83 -1.74
C LEU A 97 11.00 20.94 -0.43
N GLU A 98 11.33 22.16 0.00
CA GLU A 98 12.00 22.38 1.29
C GLU A 98 11.20 21.81 2.47
N THR A 99 9.86 21.98 2.45
CA THR A 99 8.97 21.42 3.46
C THR A 99 8.98 19.89 3.45
N LEU A 100 9.14 19.28 2.26
CA LEU A 100 9.28 17.82 2.13
C LEU A 100 10.60 17.36 2.73
N PHE A 101 11.70 18.04 2.43
CA PHE A 101 13.02 17.68 2.95
C PHE A 101 13.11 17.82 4.46
N PHE A 102 12.44 18.84 5.04
CA PHE A 102 12.34 19.00 6.48
C PHE A 102 11.59 17.83 7.13
N LYS A 103 10.45 17.40 6.56
CA LYS A 103 9.66 16.29 7.10
C LYS A 103 10.26 14.91 6.81
N LYS A 104 10.93 14.76 5.67
CA LYS A 104 11.47 13.49 5.16
C LYS A 104 12.89 13.71 4.57
N PRO A 105 13.94 13.69 5.41
CA PRO A 105 15.30 13.97 4.96
C PRO A 105 15.85 12.95 3.95
N ALA A 106 15.26 11.75 3.84
CA ALA A 106 15.62 10.76 2.84
C ALA A 106 15.47 11.28 1.40
N PHE A 107 14.48 12.14 1.13
CA PHE A 107 14.23 12.71 -0.21
C PHE A 107 15.27 13.74 -0.64
N LYS A 108 16.07 14.29 0.29
CA LYS A 108 17.12 15.26 -0.02
C LYS A 108 18.20 14.68 -0.95
N ARG A 109 18.41 13.36 -0.91
CA ARG A 109 19.39 12.68 -1.79
C ARG A 109 18.99 12.61 -3.25
N ILE A 110 17.69 12.79 -3.54
CA ILE A 110 17.13 12.74 -4.90
C ILE A 110 16.57 14.10 -5.31
N GLU A 111 17.05 15.19 -4.69
CA GLU A 111 16.57 16.56 -4.95
C GLU A 111 16.72 16.95 -6.42
N SER A 112 17.87 16.65 -7.03
CA SER A 112 18.13 16.90 -8.45
C SER A 112 17.14 16.19 -9.37
N GLU A 113 16.88 14.91 -9.10
CA GLU A 113 15.94 14.10 -9.87
C GLU A 113 14.50 14.56 -9.66
N LEU A 114 14.18 15.06 -8.46
CA LEU A 114 12.87 15.61 -8.14
C LEU A 114 12.61 16.91 -8.92
N ILE A 115 13.58 17.81 -8.98
CA ILE A 115 13.51 19.04 -9.78
C ILE A 115 13.35 18.68 -11.26
N GLN A 116 14.18 17.76 -11.76
CA GLN A 116 14.09 17.26 -13.14
C GLN A 116 12.70 16.66 -13.45
N PHE A 117 12.10 15.96 -12.50
CA PHE A 117 10.75 15.43 -12.64
C PHE A 117 9.69 16.54 -12.77
N PHE A 118 9.77 17.60 -11.96
CA PHE A 118 8.82 18.72 -12.01
C PHE A 118 8.95 19.55 -13.29
N GLU A 119 10.17 19.70 -13.82
CA GLU A 119 10.37 20.28 -15.15
C GLU A 119 9.74 19.38 -16.22
N LEU A 120 10.09 18.09 -16.23
CA LEU A 120 9.54 17.13 -17.19
C LEU A 120 8.01 17.09 -17.13
N SER A 121 7.41 17.12 -15.95
CA SER A 121 5.96 17.09 -15.80
C SER A 121 5.31 18.34 -16.37
N ARG A 122 5.89 19.53 -16.13
CA ARG A 122 5.45 20.78 -16.75
C ARG A 122 5.52 20.69 -18.27
N HIS A 123 6.63 20.19 -18.81
CA HIS A 123 6.81 19.95 -20.23
C HIS A 123 5.83 18.90 -20.81
N VAL A 124 5.38 17.92 -20.03
CA VAL A 124 4.41 16.89 -20.50
C VAL A 124 2.98 17.40 -20.47
N PHE A 125 2.60 18.23 -19.49
CA PHE A 125 1.23 18.74 -19.37
C PHE A 125 0.97 20.03 -20.16
N PHE A 126 1.96 20.91 -20.29
CA PHE A 126 1.75 22.26 -20.84
C PHE A 126 2.33 22.45 -22.24
N GLU A 127 3.30 21.64 -22.66
CA GLU A 127 3.81 21.70 -24.04
C GLU A 127 3.12 20.65 -24.88
N SER A 128 2.10 21.09 -25.62
CA SER A 128 1.42 20.28 -26.60
C SER A 128 2.37 19.91 -27.74
N ASN A 129 2.75 18.62 -27.81
CA ASN A 129 3.18 17.95 -29.03
C ASN A 129 4.59 18.29 -29.54
N THR A 130 5.63 17.93 -28.80
CA THR A 130 6.95 17.70 -29.40
C THR A 130 7.02 16.28 -29.98
N ALA A 131 6.83 16.16 -31.29
CA ALA A 131 6.81 14.92 -32.07
C ALA A 131 8.13 14.09 -32.05
N ASN A 132 9.14 14.49 -31.27
CA ASN A 132 10.45 13.85 -31.15
C ASN A 132 10.82 13.51 -29.69
N ARG A 133 9.85 13.25 -28.82
CA ARG A 133 10.15 12.72 -27.49
C ARG A 133 10.39 11.22 -27.57
N ASN A 134 11.55 10.79 -27.11
CA ASN A 134 11.83 9.37 -26.91
C ASN A 134 11.02 8.87 -25.69
N ASN A 135 9.73 8.64 -25.89
CA ASN A 135 8.78 8.24 -24.86
C ASN A 135 9.24 6.98 -24.10
N LYS A 136 9.95 6.08 -24.79
CA LYS A 136 10.53 4.87 -24.20
C LYS A 136 11.62 5.20 -23.18
N GLU A 137 12.53 6.11 -23.50
CA GLU A 137 13.57 6.56 -22.55
C GLU A 137 12.97 7.35 -21.39
N GLN A 138 11.97 8.20 -21.65
CA GLN A 138 11.27 8.94 -20.61
C GLN A 138 10.55 7.99 -19.62
N LEU A 139 9.82 7.00 -20.13
CA LEU A 139 9.18 5.98 -19.29
C LEU A 139 10.21 5.14 -18.51
N ALA A 140 11.34 4.80 -19.12
CA ALA A 140 12.42 4.08 -18.44
C ALA A 140 13.00 4.91 -17.28
N TRP A 141 13.28 6.19 -17.51
CA TRP A 141 13.75 7.12 -16.47
C TRP A 141 12.72 7.31 -15.35
N LEU A 142 11.43 7.52 -15.70
CA LEU A 142 10.34 7.63 -14.73
C LEU A 142 10.20 6.36 -13.88
N GLY A 143 10.43 5.18 -14.46
CA GLY A 143 10.46 3.91 -13.72
C GLY A 143 11.58 3.85 -12.69
N VAL A 144 12.79 4.29 -13.05
CA VAL A 144 13.94 4.38 -12.13
C VAL A 144 13.68 5.40 -11.02
N PHE A 145 13.19 6.58 -11.37
CA PHE A 145 12.82 7.63 -10.43
C PHE A 145 11.74 7.16 -9.43
N CYS A 146 10.70 6.49 -9.92
CA CYS A 146 9.64 5.93 -9.08
C CYS A 146 10.18 4.87 -8.11
N LYS A 147 11.18 4.08 -8.53
CA LYS A 147 11.87 3.13 -7.65
C LYS A 147 12.65 3.86 -6.56
N GLN A 148 13.41 4.89 -6.91
CA GLN A 148 14.17 5.70 -5.93
C GLN A 148 13.25 6.38 -4.92
N CYS A 149 12.12 6.93 -5.36
CA CYS A 149 11.12 7.52 -4.45
C CYS A 149 10.55 6.48 -3.49
N ARG A 150 10.29 5.25 -3.97
CA ARG A 150 9.85 4.13 -3.12
C ARG A 150 10.92 3.73 -2.10
N ASP A 151 12.18 3.74 -2.50
CA ASP A 151 13.31 3.42 -1.60
C ASP A 151 13.47 4.53 -0.53
N CYS A 152 13.27 5.81 -0.90
CA CYS A 152 13.21 6.93 0.04
C CYS A 152 12.04 6.81 1.04
N GLU A 153 10.84 6.43 0.56
CA GLU A 153 9.68 6.17 1.43
C GLU A 153 9.95 5.03 2.42
N ARG A 154 10.77 4.06 2.01
CA ARG A 154 11.24 2.97 2.85
C ARG A 154 12.39 3.41 3.78
N GLY A 155 12.92 4.62 3.68
CA GLY A 155 14.12 5.01 4.43
C GLY A 155 15.36 4.21 4.05
N LEU A 156 15.34 3.56 2.88
CA LEU A 156 16.53 3.00 2.25
C LEU A 156 17.30 4.15 1.60
N ILE A 157 18.61 3.99 1.48
CA ILE A 157 19.46 4.93 0.77
C ILE A 157 19.26 4.67 -0.73
N PRO A 158 18.65 5.60 -1.49
CA PRO A 158 18.59 5.46 -2.94
C PRO A 158 20.00 5.65 -3.51
N ASP A 159 20.39 4.80 -4.46
CA ASP A 159 21.50 5.10 -5.36
C ASP A 159 21.03 6.21 -6.29
N SER A 160 21.49 7.45 -6.07
CA SER A 160 21.20 8.57 -6.99
C SER A 160 21.76 8.24 -8.37
N VAL A 161 21.10 8.71 -9.43
CA VAL A 161 21.62 8.52 -10.79
C VAL A 161 22.93 9.31 -10.96
N ALA A 162 23.12 10.38 -10.19
CA ALA A 162 24.37 11.14 -10.14
C ALA A 162 25.55 10.31 -9.62
N THR A 163 25.33 9.45 -8.61
CA THR A 163 26.37 8.55 -8.08
C THR A 163 26.81 7.44 -9.04
N ARG A 164 25.98 7.07 -10.03
CA ARG A 164 26.34 6.07 -11.05
C ARG A 164 27.16 6.61 -12.21
N LYS A 165 27.08 7.90 -12.51
CA LYS A 165 27.79 8.51 -13.66
C LYS A 165 29.23 8.88 -13.32
N GLY A 166 29.63 8.76 -12.06
CA GLY A 166 30.99 9.02 -11.55
C GLY A 166 31.74 7.77 -11.08
N ALA A 167 31.27 6.56 -11.44
CA ALA A 167 31.94 5.28 -11.18
C ALA A 167 32.36 4.61 -12.49
#